data_AF-A0A2V8ST26-F1
#
_entry.id   AF-A0A2V8ST26-F1
#
_cell.length_a   1.000
_cell.length_b   1.000
_cell.length_c   1.000
_cell.angle_alpha   90.00
_cell.angle_beta   90.00
_cell.angle_gamma   90.00
#
_symmetry.space_group_name_H-M   'P 1'
#
loop_
_entity.id
_entity.type
_entity.pdbx_description
1 polymer ?
#
loop_
_entity_poly.entity_id
_entity_poly.type
_entity_poly.pdbx_seq_one_letter_code
_entity_poly.pdbx_strand_id
1 'polypeptide(L)' 'LVNRLIMQHTDKHIRLLAPDLCMCATMYRIAPQNLAWALDSLAEGRVVNQITVPEETARWARVALDRMLAIK' A
#
# COMPACT_ATOMS: atom_id res chain seq x y z
N LEU A 1 -8.36 6.98 -2.68
CA LEU A 1 -8.27 8.15 -1.77
C LEU A 1 -9.64 8.79 -1.50
N VAL A 2 -10.38 9.21 -2.53
CA VAL A 2 -11.70 9.86 -2.41
C VAL A 2 -12.64 9.12 -1.44
N ASN A 3 -12.85 7.80 -1.65
CA ASN A 3 -13.71 7.00 -0.76
C ASN A 3 -13.27 7.03 0.70
N ARG A 4 -11.95 6.98 0.97
CA ARG A 4 -11.42 7.07 2.35
C ARG A 4 -11.77 8.40 3.00
N LEU A 5 -11.64 9.51 2.25
CA LEU A 5 -11.93 10.85 2.78
C LEU A 5 -13.44 11.03 3.04
N ILE A 6 -14.30 10.51 2.16
CA ILE A 6 -15.76 10.54 2.37
C ILE A 6 -16.13 9.84 3.69
N MET A 7 -15.51 8.70 3.99
CA MET A 7 -15.76 7.96 5.23
C MET A 7 -15.24 8.69 6.48
N GLN A 8 -14.15 9.45 6.36
CA GLN A 8 -13.50 10.15 7.49
C GLN A 8 -14.09 11.54 7.76
N HIS A 9 -14.72 12.17 6.77
CA HIS A 9 -15.26 13.53 6.85
C HIS A 9 -16.69 13.56 6.33
N THR A 10 -17.61 12.96 7.10
CA THR A 10 -19.04 12.88 6.78
C THR A 10 -19.73 14.25 6.76
N ASP A 11 -19.09 15.28 7.32
CA ASP A 11 -19.51 16.68 7.34
C ASP A 11 -19.21 17.42 6.02
N LYS A 12 -18.41 16.84 5.12
CA LYS A 12 -17.93 17.51 3.90
C LYS A 12 -18.42 16.82 2.64
N HIS A 13 -18.64 17.61 1.59
CA HIS A 13 -18.88 17.10 0.25
C HIS A 13 -17.55 16.87 -0.49
N ILE A 14 -17.25 15.61 -0.80
CA ILE A 14 -15.98 15.20 -1.42
C ILE A 14 -16.29 14.45 -2.72
N ARG A 15 -15.67 14.89 -3.82
CA ARG A 15 -15.85 14.29 -5.15
C ARG A 15 -14.52 14.16 -5.89
N LEU A 16 -14.48 13.26 -6.87
CA LEU A 16 -13.36 13.18 -7.81
C LEU A 16 -13.38 14.42 -8.72
N LEU A 17 -12.19 14.99 -8.99
CA LEU A 17 -12.05 16.15 -9.88
C LEU A 17 -11.90 15.74 -11.34
N ALA A 18 -11.27 14.59 -11.59
CA ALA A 18 -11.09 14.05 -12.93
C ALA A 18 -12.45 13.67 -13.55
N PRO A 19 -12.64 13.88 -14.88
CA PRO A 19 -13.87 13.50 -15.56
C PRO A 19 -14.05 11.98 -15.59
N ASP A 20 -12.94 11.26 -15.67
CA ASP A 20 -12.87 9.80 -15.69
C ASP A 20 -12.16 9.25 -14.45
N LEU A 21 -12.29 7.94 -14.27
CA LEU A 21 -11.67 7.25 -13.15
C LEU A 21 -10.14 7.24 -13.28
N CYS A 22 -9.47 8.02 -12.44
CA CYS A 22 -8.01 8.00 -12.33
C CYS A 22 -7.56 6.82 -11.44
N MET A 23 -7.35 5.66 -12.07
CA MET A 23 -6.84 4.46 -11.39
C MET A 23 -5.33 4.32 -11.56
N CYS A 24 -4.62 4.08 -10.47
CA CYS A 24 -3.28 3.52 -10.55
C CYS A 24 -3.40 2.03 -10.87
N ALA A 25 -3.04 1.63 -12.09
CA ALA A 25 -3.13 0.24 -12.54
C ALA A 25 -2.37 -0.74 -11.61
N THR A 26 -1.23 -0.31 -11.06
CA THR A 26 -0.44 -1.12 -10.13
C THR A 26 -1.15 -1.34 -8.79
N MET A 27 -1.80 -0.30 -8.25
CA MET A 27 -2.58 -0.43 -7.00
C MET A 27 -3.79 -1.37 -7.20
N TYR A 28 -4.43 -1.32 -8.37
CA TYR A 28 -5.59 -2.16 -8.68
C TYR A 28 -5.27 -3.66 -8.74
N ARG A 29 -3.99 -4.04 -8.86
CA ARG A 29 -3.56 -5.45 -8.78
C ARG A 29 -3.70 -6.05 -7.38
N ILE A 30 -3.84 -5.21 -6.35
CA ILE A 30 -4.08 -5.65 -4.98
C ILE A 30 -5.59 -5.85 -4.80
N ALA A 31 -6.07 -7.01 -5.24
CA ALA A 31 -7.47 -7.39 -5.18
C ALA A 31 -7.76 -8.33 -3.98
N PRO A 32 -9.02 -8.38 -3.47
CA PRO A 32 -9.39 -9.26 -2.37
C PRO A 32 -9.04 -10.73 -2.61
N GLN A 33 -9.17 -11.21 -3.86
CA GLN A 33 -8.86 -12.59 -4.23
C GLN A 33 -7.36 -12.90 -4.06
N ASN A 34 -6.51 -11.96 -4.48
CA ASN A 34 -5.06 -12.10 -4.38
C ASN A 34 -4.61 -12.05 -2.92
N LEU A 35 -5.25 -11.22 -2.10
CA LEU A 35 -5.01 -11.15 -0.67
C LEU A 35 -5.45 -12.44 0.03
N ALA A 36 -6.65 -12.95 -0.27
CA ALA A 36 -7.15 -14.20 0.29
C ALA A 36 -6.18 -15.36 0.02
N TRP A 37 -5.75 -15.53 -1.23
CA TRP A 37 -4.78 -16.56 -1.60
C TRP A 37 -3.44 -16.43 -0.86
N ALA A 38 -2.94 -15.20 -0.68
CA ALA A 38 -1.71 -14.97 0.07
C ALA A 38 -1.86 -15.37 1.55
N LEU A 39 -3.01 -15.07 2.16
CA LEU A 39 -3.32 -15.43 3.54
C LEU A 39 -3.50 -16.94 3.71
N ASP A 40 -4.23 -17.59 2.80
CA ASP A 40 -4.43 -19.05 2.79
C ASP A 40 -3.08 -19.78 2.65
N SER A 41 -2.22 -19.32 1.74
CA SER A 41 -0.87 -19.87 1.58
C SER A 41 -0.06 -19.79 2.88
N LEU A 42 -0.12 -18.64 3.58
CA LEU A 42 0.56 -18.46 4.86
C LEU A 42 -0.03 -19.38 5.95
N ALA A 43 -1.36 -19.56 5.99
CA ALA A 43 -2.01 -20.48 6.93
C ALA A 43 -1.60 -21.94 6.70
N GLU A 44 -1.32 -22.32 5.47
CA GLU A 44 -0.76 -23.63 5.09
C GLU A 44 0.76 -23.73 5.31
N GLY A 45 1.41 -22.70 5.86
CA GLY A 45 2.86 -22.66 6.07
C GLY A 45 3.68 -22.37 4.81
N ARG A 46 3.05 -21.98 3.70
CA ARG A 46 3.71 -21.62 2.44
C ARG A 46 3.90 -20.11 2.34
N VAL A 47 5.15 -19.66 2.43
CA VAL A 47 5.47 -18.23 2.22
C VAL A 47 5.52 -17.92 0.73
N VAL A 48 4.59 -17.08 0.26
CA VAL A 48 4.50 -16.62 -1.12
C VAL A 48 4.91 -15.16 -1.23
N ASN A 49 5.55 -14.77 -2.33
CA ASN A 49 5.93 -13.38 -2.63
C ASN A 49 6.72 -12.70 -1.50
N GLN A 50 7.61 -13.44 -0.82
CA GLN A 50 8.45 -12.88 0.24
C GLN A 50 9.29 -11.74 -0.32
N ILE A 51 9.11 -10.55 0.24
CA ILE A 51 9.89 -9.39 -0.14
C ILE A 51 11.29 -9.55 0.46
N THR A 52 12.30 -9.61 -0.39
CA THR A 52 13.71 -9.61 0.00
C THR A 52 14.39 -8.38 -0.59
N VAL A 53 15.30 -7.80 0.17
CA VAL A 53 16.07 -6.63 -0.24
C VAL A 53 17.54 -6.94 0.03
N PRO A 54 18.46 -6.70 -0.93
CA PRO A 54 19.89 -6.86 -0.70
C PRO A 54 20.35 -6.05 0.51
N GLU A 55 21.28 -6.62 1.29
CA GLU A 55 21.70 -6.05 2.58
C GLU A 55 22.22 -4.61 2.44
N GLU A 56 23.06 -4.34 1.43
CA GLU A 56 23.59 -3.01 1.17
C GLU A 56 22.48 -2.00 0.86
N THR A 57 21.53 -2.36 -0.01
CA THR A 57 20.37 -1.53 -0.34
C THR A 57 19.51 -1.26 0.89
N ALA A 58 19.23 -2.29 1.69
CA ALA A 58 18.44 -2.17 2.91
C ALA A 58 19.11 -1.23 3.92
N ARG A 59 20.43 -1.34 4.10
CA ARG A 59 21.23 -0.50 5.00
C ARG A 59 21.11 0.98 4.63
N TRP A 60 21.38 1.34 3.38
CA TRP A 60 21.37 2.74 2.97
C TRP A 60 19.95 3.32 2.88
N ALA A 61 18.96 2.53 2.43
CA ALA A 61 17.57 2.94 2.44
C ALA A 61 17.07 3.23 3.87
N ARG A 62 17.48 2.40 4.85
CA ARG A 62 17.13 2.61 6.27
C ARG A 62 17.70 3.92 6.81
N VAL A 63 18.96 4.24 6.54
CA VAL A 63 19.58 5.51 6.99
C VAL A 63 18.80 6.73 6.45
N ALA A 64 18.40 6.70 5.17
CA ALA A 64 17.62 7.78 4.59
C ALA A 64 16.22 7.89 5.26
N LEU A 65 15.56 6.76 5.48
CA LEU A 65 14.24 6.71 6.14
C LEU A 65 14.32 7.22 7.59
N ASP A 66 15.32 6.79 8.34
CA ASP A 66 15.50 7.19 9.74
C ASP A 66 15.77 8.69 9.86
N ARG A 67 16.55 9.27 8.94
CA ARG A 67 16.75 10.73 8.86
C ARG A 67 15.46 11.47 8.54
N MET A 68 14.66 10.98 7.59
CA MET A 68 13.36 11.58 7.24
C MET A 68 12.42 11.60 8.45
N LEU A 69 12.37 10.50 9.21
CA LEU A 69 11.48 10.36 10.37
C LEU A 69 12.00 11.07 11.64
N ALA A 70 13.30 11.32 11.74
CA ALA A 70 13.90 12.04 12.86
C ALA A 70 13.66 13.56 12.80
N ILE A 71 13.36 14.10 11.62
CA ILE A 71 12.98 15.51 11.44
C ILE A 71 11.49 15.61 11.83
N LYS A 72 11.23 16.07 13.06
CA LYS A 72 9.89 16.50 13.49
C LYS A 72 9.56 17.89 12.98
#